data_AF-G3RZK3-F1
#
_entry.id   AF-G3RZK3-F1
#
_cell.length_a   1.000
_cell.length_b   1.000
_cell.length_c   1.000
_cell.angle_alpha   90.00
_cell.angle_beta   90.00
_cell.angle_gamma   90.00
#
_symmetry.space_group_name_H-M   'P 1'
#
loop_
_entity.id
_entity.type
_entity.pdbx_description
1 polymer ?
#
loop_
_entity_poly.entity_id
_entity_poly.type
_entity_poly.pdbx_seq_one_letter_code
_entity_poly.pdbx_strand_id
1 'polypeptide(L)'
;MAAPGALLVMGVSGSGKSTVGALLASELGWKFYDADDYHPEENRRKMGKGIPLNDQDRIPWLCNLHDILLRDVASGQHVVLACSALKKMYRDILTRGKDGVALKCEESGKEAKQAEMQLLVVHLSGSFEVISGRLLKREGHFMPPELLQSQFEILEPPAAPENFIQISVDKNVSEIIATIMETLKMK
;
A
#
# COMPACT_ATOMS: atom_id res chain seq x y z
N MET A 1 -16.29 16.16 -2.10
CA MET A 1 -15.60 16.62 -0.87
C MET A 1 -14.15 16.99 -1.25
N ALA A 2 -13.23 17.27 -0.32
CA ALA A 2 -11.82 17.46 -0.70
C ALA A 2 -11.21 16.10 -1.10
N ALA A 3 -10.47 16.06 -2.21
CA ALA A 3 -9.77 14.85 -2.63
C ALA A 3 -8.74 14.42 -1.56
N PRO A 4 -8.54 13.11 -1.33
CA PRO A 4 -7.54 12.66 -0.36
C PRO A 4 -6.15 13.16 -0.76
N GLY A 5 -5.30 13.45 0.22
CA GLY A 5 -3.91 13.82 -0.03
C GLY A 5 -3.14 12.67 -0.70
N ALA A 6 -3.44 11.44 -0.31
CA ALA A 6 -2.80 10.24 -0.84
C ALA A 6 -3.78 9.10 -1.12
N LEU A 7 -3.48 8.33 -2.17
CA LEU A 7 -4.11 7.05 -2.49
C LEU A 7 -3.11 5.91 -2.32
N LEU A 8 -3.44 4.92 -1.49
CA LEU A 8 -2.65 3.70 -1.32
C LEU A 8 -3.26 2.57 -2.14
N VAL A 9 -2.59 2.11 -3.19
CA VAL A 9 -2.95 0.87 -3.90
C VAL A 9 -2.26 -0.30 -3.20
N MET A 10 -3.04 -1.08 -2.45
CA MET A 10 -2.56 -2.22 -1.66
C MET A 10 -3.07 -3.58 -2.12
N GLY A 11 -2.43 -4.62 -1.61
CA GLY A 11 -2.70 -6.02 -1.91
C GLY A 11 -1.43 -6.85 -1.94
N VAL A 12 -1.58 -8.17 -1.96
CA VAL A 12 -0.45 -9.10 -2.05
C VAL A 12 0.35 -8.90 -3.34
N SER A 13 1.60 -9.36 -3.38
CA SER A 13 2.36 -9.33 -4.62
C SER A 13 1.69 -10.15 -5.72
N GLY A 14 1.79 -9.69 -6.97
CA GLY A 14 1.03 -10.25 -8.09
C GLY A 14 -0.38 -9.69 -8.27
N SER A 15 -0.90 -8.88 -7.33
CA SER A 15 -2.23 -8.26 -7.46
C SER A 15 -2.32 -7.13 -8.49
N GLY A 16 -1.18 -6.63 -8.99
CA GLY A 16 -1.13 -5.56 -10.00
C GLY A 16 -1.01 -4.13 -9.45
N LYS A 17 -0.64 -3.95 -8.18
CA LYS A 17 -0.51 -2.63 -7.52
C LYS A 17 0.25 -1.60 -8.35
N SER A 18 1.47 -1.92 -8.82
CA SER A 18 2.31 -0.98 -9.56
C SER A 18 1.66 -0.54 -10.86
N THR A 19 1.05 -1.48 -11.60
CA THR A 19 0.33 -1.19 -12.86
C THR A 19 -0.90 -0.32 -12.61
N VAL A 20 -1.74 -0.69 -11.65
CA VAL A 20 -2.94 0.08 -11.31
C VAL A 20 -2.57 1.45 -10.77
N GLY A 21 -1.59 1.54 -9.87
CA GLY A 21 -1.14 2.80 -9.27
C GLY A 21 -0.55 3.76 -10.29
N ALA A 22 0.31 3.28 -11.20
CA ALA A 22 0.89 4.12 -12.25
C ALA A 22 -0.18 4.67 -13.21
N LEU A 23 -1.16 3.84 -13.59
CA LEU A 23 -2.27 4.27 -14.45
C LEU A 23 -3.17 5.28 -13.73
N LEU A 24 -3.56 5.04 -12.47
CA LEU A 24 -4.34 5.99 -11.68
C LEU A 24 -3.63 7.34 -11.56
N ALA A 25 -2.33 7.32 -11.27
CA ALA A 25 -1.54 8.53 -11.16
C ALA A 25 -1.52 9.32 -12.47
N SER A 26 -1.34 8.62 -13.60
CA SER A 26 -1.40 9.23 -14.93
C SER A 26 -2.76 9.87 -15.23
N GLU A 27 -3.86 9.16 -14.95
CA GLU A 27 -5.23 9.65 -15.19
C GLU A 27 -5.62 10.82 -14.29
N LEU A 28 -5.12 10.83 -13.04
CA LEU A 28 -5.41 11.89 -12.07
C LEU A 28 -4.45 13.08 -12.17
N GLY A 29 -3.34 12.95 -12.90
CA GLY A 29 -2.23 13.92 -12.87
C GLY A 29 -1.50 13.96 -11.52
N TRP A 30 -1.52 12.85 -10.78
CA TRP A 30 -0.90 12.73 -9.46
C TRP A 30 0.50 12.12 -9.57
N LYS A 31 1.31 12.29 -8.53
CA LYS A 31 2.66 11.72 -8.50
C LYS A 31 2.60 10.26 -8.06
N PHE A 32 3.27 9.38 -8.80
CA PHE A 32 3.32 7.95 -8.50
C PHE A 32 4.57 7.57 -7.72
N TYR A 33 4.40 6.68 -6.75
CA TYR A 33 5.46 6.03 -5.98
C TYR A 33 5.23 4.51 -5.96
N ASP A 34 6.24 3.74 -6.35
CA ASP A 34 6.30 2.31 -6.04
C ASP A 34 7.11 2.11 -4.76
N ALA A 35 6.48 1.55 -3.72
CA ALA A 35 7.10 1.40 -2.41
C ALA A 35 8.31 0.46 -2.44
N ASP A 36 8.35 -0.48 -3.39
CA ASP A 36 9.44 -1.46 -3.50
C ASP A 36 10.78 -0.78 -3.88
N ASP A 37 10.73 0.37 -4.57
CA ASP A 37 11.93 1.17 -4.93
C ASP A 37 12.63 1.77 -3.71
N TYR A 38 11.89 1.95 -2.60
CA TYR A 38 12.36 2.61 -1.38
C TYR A 38 12.85 1.63 -0.32
N HIS A 39 12.87 0.33 -0.61
CA HIS A 39 13.42 -0.63 0.33
C HIS A 39 14.92 -0.42 0.55
N PRO A 40 15.40 -0.46 1.81
CA PRO A 40 16.84 -0.46 2.08
C PRO A 40 17.48 -1.72 1.50
N GLU A 41 18.79 -1.64 1.24
CA GLU A 41 19.55 -2.74 0.64
C GLU A 41 19.44 -4.06 1.44
N GLU A 42 19.39 -3.96 2.77
CA GLU A 42 19.20 -5.13 3.64
C GLU A 42 17.88 -5.87 3.34
N ASN A 43 16.79 -5.14 3.18
CA ASN A 43 15.47 -5.72 2.88
C ASN A 43 15.47 -6.36 1.50
N ARG A 44 16.04 -5.68 0.49
CA ARG A 44 16.19 -6.23 -0.85
C ARG A 44 17.02 -7.52 -0.84
N ARG A 45 18.09 -7.58 -0.04
CA ARG A 45 18.92 -8.78 0.11
C ARG A 45 18.18 -9.93 0.80
N LYS A 46 17.37 -9.67 1.83
CA LYS A 46 16.54 -10.70 2.50
C LYS A 46 15.51 -11.27 1.52
N MET A 47 14.76 -10.41 0.85
CA MET A 47 13.75 -10.83 -0.14
C MET A 47 14.37 -11.54 -1.35
N GLY A 48 15.54 -11.09 -1.83
CA GLY A 48 16.28 -11.75 -2.91
C GLY A 48 16.76 -13.16 -2.56
N LYS A 49 16.84 -13.51 -1.27
CA LYS A 49 17.10 -14.87 -0.77
C LYS A 49 15.83 -15.68 -0.51
N GLY A 50 14.66 -15.15 -0.86
CA GLY A 50 13.37 -15.78 -0.55
C GLY A 50 12.97 -15.68 0.93
N ILE A 51 13.65 -14.85 1.73
CA ILE A 51 13.37 -14.70 3.16
C ILE A 51 12.32 -13.59 3.33
N PRO A 52 11.15 -13.89 3.94
CA PRO A 52 10.15 -12.87 4.18
C PRO A 52 10.65 -11.84 5.20
N LEU A 53 10.34 -10.57 4.95
CA LEU A 53 10.60 -9.51 5.93
C LEU A 53 9.69 -9.66 7.14
N ASN A 54 10.14 -9.19 8.31
CA ASN A 54 9.35 -9.08 9.53
C ASN A 54 8.91 -7.62 9.79
N ASP A 55 8.35 -7.35 10.97
CA ASP A 55 7.86 -6.01 11.31
C ASP A 55 9.01 -5.02 11.54
N GLN A 56 10.11 -5.46 12.15
CA GLN A 56 11.31 -4.63 12.40
C GLN A 56 11.98 -4.20 11.09
N ASP A 57 11.94 -5.07 10.07
CA ASP A 57 12.44 -4.76 8.72
C ASP A 57 11.56 -3.71 8.02
N ARG A 58 10.24 -3.77 8.22
CA ARG A 58 9.27 -2.93 7.49
C ARG A 58 9.04 -1.57 8.12
N ILE A 59 9.07 -1.45 9.45
CA ILE A 59 8.76 -0.20 10.15
C ILE A 59 9.62 0.98 9.67
N PRO A 60 10.97 0.89 9.60
CA PRO A 60 11.80 2.00 9.14
C PRO A 60 11.50 2.41 7.69
N TRP A 61 11.24 1.43 6.82
CA TRP A 61 10.86 1.64 5.43
C TRP A 61 9.51 2.36 5.30
N LEU A 62 8.50 1.95 6.06
CA LEU A 62 7.17 2.57 6.07
C LEU A 62 7.22 4.00 6.63
N CYS A 63 8.01 4.26 7.67
CA CYS A 63 8.22 5.61 8.19
C CYS A 63 8.86 6.53 7.13
N ASN A 64 9.87 6.04 6.41
CA ASN A 64 10.49 6.81 5.33
C ASN A 64 9.49 7.11 4.20
N LEU A 65 8.64 6.15 3.84
CA LEU A 65 7.57 6.37 2.87
C LEU A 65 6.58 7.43 3.36
N HIS A 66 6.15 7.37 4.62
CA HIS A 66 5.30 8.41 5.21
C HIS A 66 5.92 9.81 5.07
N ASP A 67 7.19 9.98 5.43
CA ASP A 67 7.88 11.28 5.35
C ASP A 67 7.96 11.82 3.91
N ILE A 68 8.10 10.93 2.91
CA ILE A 68 8.10 11.29 1.49
C ILE A 68 6.69 11.74 1.06
N LEU A 69 5.66 10.96 1.38
CA LEU A 69 4.29 11.26 0.99
C LEU A 69 3.79 12.55 1.67
N LEU A 70 4.06 12.70 2.97
CA LEU A 70 3.65 13.86 3.74
C LEU A 70 4.26 15.16 3.19
N ARG A 71 5.53 15.13 2.78
CA ARG A 71 6.22 16.28 2.16
C ARG A 71 5.52 16.73 0.88
N ASP A 72 5.21 15.79 -0.01
CA ASP A 72 4.56 16.12 -1.28
C ASP A 72 3.13 16.61 -1.05
N VAL A 73 2.36 15.95 -0.17
CA VAL A 73 1.00 16.38 0.19
C VAL A 73 1.01 17.77 0.83
N ALA A 74 1.97 18.07 1.72
CA ALA A 74 2.12 19.40 2.32
C ALA A 74 2.50 20.49 1.29
N SER A 75 3.09 20.11 0.16
CA SER A 75 3.35 21.03 -0.97
C SER A 75 2.14 21.24 -1.90
N GLY A 76 1.00 20.61 -1.60
CA GLY A 76 -0.21 20.65 -2.43
C GLY A 76 -0.24 19.58 -3.53
N GLN A 77 0.72 18.67 -3.56
CA GLN A 77 0.79 17.59 -4.54
C GLN A 77 0.06 16.34 -4.03
N HIS A 78 -0.92 15.87 -4.80
CA HIS A 78 -1.54 14.57 -4.53
C HIS A 78 -0.67 13.41 -5.02
N VAL A 79 -0.72 12.29 -4.29
CA VAL A 79 0.18 11.14 -4.50
C VAL A 79 -0.58 9.81 -4.59
N VAL A 80 -0.06 8.90 -5.40
CA VAL A 80 -0.48 7.50 -5.48
C VAL A 80 0.69 6.61 -5.08
N LEU A 81 0.53 5.80 -4.04
CA LEU A 81 1.51 4.85 -3.55
C LEU A 81 1.06 3.41 -3.87
N ALA A 82 1.85 2.65 -4.61
CA ALA A 82 1.72 1.20 -4.66
C ALA A 82 2.52 0.60 -3.49
N CYS A 83 1.86 -0.06 -2.54
CA CYS A 83 2.52 -0.68 -1.39
C CYS A 83 1.73 -1.88 -0.88
N SER A 84 2.40 -2.95 -0.46
CA SER A 84 1.71 -4.15 0.06
C SER A 84 0.83 -3.84 1.28
N ALA A 85 1.34 -3.07 2.24
CA ALA A 85 0.63 -2.53 3.42
C ALA A 85 -0.38 -3.53 4.07
N LEU A 86 0.04 -4.79 4.19
CA LEU A 86 -0.84 -5.93 4.45
C LEU A 86 -1.45 -5.91 5.85
N LYS A 87 -0.72 -5.42 6.86
CA LYS A 87 -1.24 -5.26 8.24
C LYS A 87 -1.81 -3.87 8.46
N LYS A 88 -2.83 -3.74 9.30
CA LYS A 88 -3.41 -2.45 9.71
C LYS A 88 -2.35 -1.51 10.28
N MET A 89 -1.46 -2.03 11.12
CA MET A 89 -0.34 -1.25 11.68
C MET A 89 0.53 -0.60 10.60
N TYR A 90 0.71 -1.24 9.44
CA TYR A 90 1.48 -0.65 8.35
C TYR A 90 0.77 0.55 7.72
N ARG A 91 -0.56 0.46 7.59
CA ARG A 91 -1.41 1.55 7.09
C ARG A 91 -1.49 2.69 8.09
N ASP A 92 -1.52 2.39 9.39
CA ASP A 92 -1.44 3.38 10.46
C ASP A 92 -0.10 4.14 10.39
N ILE A 93 1.02 3.46 10.17
CA ILE A 93 2.35 4.09 9.97
C ILE A 93 2.36 4.99 8.73
N LEU A 94 1.79 4.54 7.60
CA LEU A 94 1.73 5.38 6.39
C LEU A 94 0.88 6.64 6.59
N THR A 95 -0.11 6.58 7.47
CA THR A 95 -1.04 7.69 7.76
C THR A 95 -0.47 8.67 8.79
N ARG A 96 0.19 8.16 9.84
CA ARG A 96 0.58 8.90 11.06
C ARG A 96 2.10 8.94 11.32
N GLY A 97 2.90 8.30 10.48
CA GLY A 97 4.33 8.17 10.68
C GLY A 97 4.67 7.28 11.87
N LYS A 98 5.69 7.66 12.63
CA LYS A 98 6.19 6.89 13.79
C LYS A 98 5.13 6.67 14.86
N ASP A 99 4.16 7.57 14.98
CA ASP A 99 3.07 7.47 15.96
C ASP A 99 2.08 6.35 15.61
N GLY A 100 2.05 5.91 14.35
CA GLY A 100 1.30 4.72 13.94
C GLY A 100 1.81 3.42 14.59
N VAL A 101 3.07 3.40 15.05
CA VAL A 101 3.64 2.26 15.79
C VAL A 101 3.18 2.29 17.26
N ALA A 102 2.95 3.47 17.83
CA ALA A 102 2.70 3.68 19.25
C ALA A 102 1.28 3.32 19.73
N LEU A 103 0.33 3.06 18.82
CA LEU A 103 -1.05 2.67 19.15
C LEU A 103 -1.21 1.32 19.89
N LYS A 104 -0.11 0.60 20.16
CA LYS A 104 -0.10 -0.58 21.04
C LYS A 104 0.39 -0.29 22.48
N CYS A 105 0.88 0.91 22.76
CA CYS A 105 1.38 1.29 24.08
C CYS A 105 0.55 2.46 24.60
N GLU A 106 -0.49 2.16 25.37
CA GLU A 106 -1.17 3.16 26.18
C GLU A 106 -0.17 3.77 27.19
N GLU A 107 -0.35 5.08 27.43
CA GLU A 107 0.28 5.93 28.45
C GLU A 107 1.72 6.42 28.22
N SER A 108 1.85 7.41 27.34
CA SER A 108 2.64 8.59 27.70
C SER A 108 2.15 9.83 26.97
N GLY A 109 1.58 10.74 27.75
CA GLY A 109 1.10 12.03 27.30
C GLY A 109 2.20 12.87 26.67
N LYS A 110 1.93 13.32 25.45
CA LYS A 110 2.21 14.65 24.90
C LYS A 110 1.64 14.65 23.48
N GLU A 111 0.46 15.24 23.32
CA GLU A 111 -0.17 15.48 22.03
C GLU A 111 0.67 16.49 21.23
N ALA A 112 1.71 16.00 20.55
CA ALA A 112 2.20 16.68 19.37
C ALA A 112 1.14 16.46 18.30
N LYS A 113 0.43 17.53 17.94
CA LYS A 113 -0.53 17.57 16.82
C LYS A 113 0.25 17.41 15.51
N GLN A 114 0.74 16.21 15.24
CA GLN A 114 1.46 15.88 14.02
C GLN A 114 0.50 15.77 12.84
N ALA A 115 1.01 16.10 11.66
CA ALA A 115 0.22 16.18 10.44
C ALA A 115 -0.25 14.79 10.00
N GLU A 116 -1.52 14.48 10.27
CA GLU A 116 -2.16 13.29 9.70
C GLU A 116 -2.47 13.54 8.22
N MET A 117 -2.00 12.64 7.37
CA MET A 117 -2.32 12.67 5.95
C MET A 117 -3.64 11.93 5.69
N GLN A 118 -4.56 12.54 4.96
CA GLN A 118 -5.77 11.84 4.51
C GLN A 118 -5.41 10.78 3.47
N LEU A 119 -5.42 9.52 3.89
CA LEU A 119 -5.11 8.35 3.07
C LEU A 119 -6.38 7.60 2.68
N LEU A 120 -6.58 7.36 1.39
CA LEU A 120 -7.61 6.46 0.88
C LEU A 120 -6.96 5.15 0.41
N VAL A 121 -7.45 4.03 0.93
CA VAL A 121 -6.90 2.70 0.63
C VAL A 121 -7.67 2.04 -0.51
N VAL A 122 -7.02 1.74 -1.63
CA VAL A 122 -7.54 0.88 -2.69
C VAL A 122 -6.97 -0.52 -2.50
N HIS A 123 -7.81 -1.44 -2.01
CA HIS A 123 -7.45 -2.83 -1.82
C HIS A 123 -7.76 -3.65 -3.08
N LEU A 124 -6.71 -4.10 -3.77
CA LEU A 124 -6.80 -5.06 -4.86
C LEU A 124 -6.86 -6.48 -4.27
N SER A 125 -8.10 -6.97 -4.07
CA SER A 125 -8.39 -8.26 -3.46
C SER A 125 -8.48 -9.37 -4.51
N GLY A 126 -7.95 -10.56 -4.24
CA GLY A 126 -8.07 -11.73 -5.11
C GLY A 126 -7.86 -13.02 -4.33
N SER A 127 -8.36 -14.14 -4.85
CA SER A 127 -8.07 -15.44 -4.24
C SER A 127 -6.62 -15.84 -4.46
N PHE A 128 -6.12 -16.76 -3.63
CA PHE A 128 -4.76 -17.28 -3.76
C PHE A 128 -4.53 -17.90 -5.14
N GLU A 129 -5.49 -18.64 -5.67
CA GLU A 129 -5.42 -19.33 -6.95
C GLU A 129 -5.29 -18.33 -8.12
N VAL A 130 -6.07 -17.25 -8.08
CA VAL A 130 -6.03 -16.20 -9.11
C VAL A 130 -4.67 -15.50 -9.10
N ILE A 131 -4.18 -15.11 -7.92
CA ILE A 131 -2.90 -14.39 -7.79
C ILE A 131 -1.72 -15.31 -8.15
N SER A 132 -1.72 -16.55 -7.66
CA SER A 132 -0.70 -17.55 -7.98
C SER A 132 -0.67 -17.83 -9.49
N GLY A 133 -1.83 -18.02 -10.12
CA GLY A 133 -1.94 -18.21 -11.56
C GLY A 133 -1.42 -17.02 -12.38
N ARG A 134 -1.54 -15.79 -11.88
CA ARG A 134 -0.95 -14.59 -12.52
C ARG A 134 0.57 -14.56 -12.39
N LEU A 135 1.10 -14.91 -11.22
CA LEU A 135 2.54 -14.93 -10.97
C LEU A 135 3.23 -16.01 -11.83
N LEU A 136 2.64 -17.19 -11.97
CA LEU A 136 3.17 -18.28 -12.80
C LEU A 136 3.26 -17.93 -14.28
N LYS A 137 2.35 -17.10 -14.79
CA LYS A 137 2.34 -16.65 -16.19
C LYS A 137 3.35 -15.53 -16.47
N ARG A 138 3.96 -14.95 -15.44
CA ARG A 138 4.89 -13.83 -15.59
C ARG A 138 6.29 -14.37 -15.83
N GLU A 139 6.84 -14.13 -17.01
CA GLU A 139 8.24 -14.44 -17.29
C GLU A 139 9.17 -13.48 -16.51
N GLY A 140 10.24 -14.02 -15.92
CA GLY A 140 11.33 -13.21 -15.33
C GLY A 140 11.20 -12.83 -13.84
N HIS A 141 10.06 -13.06 -13.18
CA HIS A 141 9.90 -12.80 -11.75
C HIS A 141 9.21 -13.96 -11.05
N PHE A 142 9.95 -15.05 -10.79
CA PHE A 142 9.44 -16.13 -9.96
C PHE A 142 9.45 -15.70 -8.49
N MET A 143 8.26 -15.43 -7.94
CA MET A 143 8.06 -15.40 -6.50
C MET A 143 7.81 -16.83 -6.02
N PRO A 144 8.60 -17.36 -5.07
CA PRO A 144 8.30 -18.63 -4.42
C PRO A 144 6.84 -18.65 -3.89
N PRO A 145 6.06 -19.72 -4.14
CA PRO A 145 4.69 -19.85 -3.64
C PRO A 145 4.57 -19.63 -2.12
N GLU A 146 5.60 -20.01 -1.37
CA GLU A 146 5.68 -19.86 0.08
C GLU A 146 5.67 -18.38 0.50
N LEU A 147 6.29 -17.49 -0.30
CA LEU A 147 6.23 -16.05 -0.05
C LEU A 147 4.83 -15.49 -0.31
N LEU A 148 4.14 -15.97 -1.35
CA LEU A 148 2.75 -15.57 -1.58
C LEU A 148 1.86 -16.01 -0.41
N GLN A 149 2.01 -17.26 0.03
CA GLN A 149 1.26 -17.80 1.16
C GLN A 149 1.49 -16.96 2.42
N SER A 150 2.74 -16.64 2.76
CA SER A 150 3.06 -15.80 3.92
C SER A 150 2.40 -14.40 3.84
N GLN A 151 2.19 -13.86 2.64
CA GLN A 151 1.52 -12.57 2.48
C GLN A 151 0.01 -12.66 2.73
N PHE A 152 -0.64 -13.74 2.32
CA PHE A 152 -2.05 -13.99 2.64
C PHE A 152 -2.23 -14.25 4.15
N GLU A 153 -1.30 -14.94 4.80
CA GLU A 153 -1.35 -15.21 6.25
C GLU A 153 -1.27 -13.93 7.10
N ILE A 154 -0.54 -12.91 6.64
CA ILE A 154 -0.43 -11.62 7.35
C ILE A 154 -1.39 -10.54 6.83
N LEU A 155 -2.19 -10.83 5.81
CA LEU A 155 -3.12 -9.88 5.23
C LEU A 155 -4.25 -9.62 6.22
N GLU A 156 -4.33 -8.39 6.69
CA GLU A 156 -5.44 -7.84 7.47
C GLU A 156 -6.22 -6.91 6.53
N PRO A 157 -7.31 -7.38 5.89
CA PRO A 157 -8.07 -6.58 4.93
C PRO A 157 -8.52 -5.26 5.56
N PRO A 158 -8.48 -4.13 4.83
CA PRO A 158 -9.01 -2.87 5.32
C PRO A 158 -10.48 -2.99 5.70
N ALA A 159 -10.84 -2.44 6.85
CA ALA A 159 -12.21 -2.45 7.34
C ALA A 159 -12.55 -1.10 7.99
N ALA A 160 -13.84 -0.79 8.14
CA ALA A 160 -14.27 0.41 8.84
C ALA A 160 -13.66 0.44 10.26
N PRO A 161 -13.13 1.59 10.75
CA PRO A 161 -13.33 2.95 10.23
C PRO A 161 -12.32 3.41 9.17
N GLU A 162 -11.46 2.54 8.63
CA GLU A 162 -10.54 2.92 7.56
C GLU A 162 -11.31 3.39 6.32
N ASN A 163 -10.80 4.42 5.63
CA ASN A 163 -11.35 4.85 4.36
C ASN A 163 -10.79 3.98 3.24
N PHE A 164 -11.58 3.05 2.71
CA PHE A 164 -11.11 2.12 1.69
C PHE A 164 -12.11 1.87 0.55
N ILE A 165 -11.58 1.38 -0.57
CA ILE A 165 -12.28 0.84 -1.72
C ILE A 165 -11.71 -0.55 -1.96
N GLN A 166 -12.53 -1.59 -1.93
CA GLN A 166 -12.10 -2.95 -2.27
C GLN A 166 -12.54 -3.30 -3.70
N ILE A 167 -11.61 -3.82 -4.49
CA ILE A 167 -11.87 -4.19 -5.89
C ILE A 167 -11.26 -5.57 -6.16
N SER A 168 -12.05 -6.46 -6.78
CA SER A 168 -11.53 -7.75 -7.22
C SER A 168 -10.52 -7.58 -8.35
N VAL A 169 -9.38 -8.25 -8.21
CA VAL A 169 -8.38 -8.36 -9.26
C VAL A 169 -8.89 -9.12 -10.48
N ASP A 170 -9.96 -9.92 -10.37
CA ASP A 170 -10.53 -10.74 -11.48
C ASP A 170 -10.97 -9.89 -12.68
N LYS A 171 -11.30 -8.62 -12.43
CA LYS A 171 -11.60 -7.63 -13.45
C LYS A 171 -10.35 -7.31 -14.28
N ASN A 172 -10.55 -6.83 -15.50
CA ASN A 172 -9.44 -6.29 -16.28
C ASN A 172 -8.98 -4.94 -15.68
N VAL A 173 -7.76 -4.51 -16.02
CA VAL A 173 -7.17 -3.29 -15.45
C VAL A 173 -8.04 -2.06 -15.76
N SER A 174 -8.59 -1.94 -16.97
CA SER A 174 -9.43 -0.82 -17.37
C SER A 174 -10.70 -0.69 -16.50
N GLU A 175 -11.35 -1.81 -16.18
CA GLU A 175 -12.52 -1.85 -15.28
C GLU A 175 -12.15 -1.49 -13.84
N ILE A 176 -10.99 -1.93 -13.36
CA ILE A 176 -10.48 -1.58 -12.03
C ILE A 176 -10.30 -0.06 -11.95
N ILE A 177 -9.59 0.53 -12.92
CA ILE A 177 -9.36 1.99 -12.98
C ILE A 177 -10.69 2.75 -13.03
N ALA A 178 -11.60 2.36 -13.93
CA ALA A 178 -12.90 3.01 -14.06
C ALA A 178 -13.70 3.00 -12.74
N THR A 179 -13.73 1.85 -12.05
CA THR A 179 -14.42 1.70 -10.76
C THR A 179 -13.82 2.63 -9.70
N ILE A 180 -12.49 2.73 -9.62
CA ILE A 180 -11.80 3.61 -8.66
C ILE A 180 -12.14 5.07 -8.96
N MET A 181 -12.02 5.48 -10.23
CA MET A 181 -12.27 6.85 -10.66
C MET A 181 -13.71 7.28 -10.41
N GLU A 182 -14.68 6.40 -10.64
CA GLU A 182 -16.09 6.66 -10.32
C GLU A 182 -16.31 6.83 -8.82
N THR A 183 -15.75 5.92 -8.02
CA THR A 183 -15.87 5.98 -6.55
C THR A 183 -15.20 7.23 -5.96
N LEU A 184 -14.09 7.67 -6.54
CA LEU A 184 -13.41 8.91 -6.18
C LEU A 184 -14.27 10.15 -6.44
N LYS A 185 -15.09 10.16 -7.50
CA LYS A 185 -16.00 11.29 -7.82
C LYS A 185 -17.21 11.36 -6.88
N MET A 186 -17.62 10.23 -6.32
CA MET A 186 -18.78 10.14 -5.42
C MET A 186 -18.46 10.53 -3.96
N LYS A 187 -17.17 10.65 -3.61
CA LYS A 187 -16.69 11.17 -2.32
C LYS A 187 -16.38 12.66 -2.44
#